data_AF-A0A5C6LXI5-F1
#
_entry.id   AF-A0A5C6LXI5-F1
#
_cell.length_a   1.000
_cell.length_b   1.000
_cell.length_c   1.000
_cell.angle_alpha   90.00
_cell.angle_beta   90.00
_cell.angle_gamma   90.00
#
_symmetry.space_group_name_H-M   'P 1'
#
loop_
_entity.id
_entity.type
_entity.pdbx_description
1 polymer ?
#
loop_
_entity_poly.entity_id
_entity_poly.type
_entity_poly.pdbx_seq_one_letter_code
_entity_poly.pdbx_strand_id
1 'polypeptide(L)'
;MRPFRLAEWIIALLGLICPIYLLGTYLFLTDQWALFARIPRIGLEVPVIGHYKVWGAMAISLFFFAVGWLLLQRTLKKMLIQGRKIWSVMAVYVFIAILIPFFNVHFSPAYWILAILPLSLFVANAYWSIVNNTVANIVHILTLAYVIVMQYFSRN
;
A
#
# COMPACT_ATOMS: atom_id res chain seq x y z
N MET A 1 0.28 -10.74 -22.57
CA MET A 1 -0.60 -9.90 -21.72
C MET A 1 -2.00 -10.04 -22.30
N ARG A 2 -3.01 -10.44 -21.51
CA ARG A 2 -4.39 -10.49 -22.04
C ARG A 2 -4.79 -9.04 -22.36
N PRO A 3 -5.40 -8.77 -23.52
CA PRO A 3 -5.78 -7.42 -23.90
C PRO A 3 -6.70 -6.80 -22.84
N PHE A 4 -6.65 -5.47 -22.71
CA PHE A 4 -7.58 -4.72 -21.88
C PHE A 4 -9.01 -5.06 -22.33
N ARG A 5 -9.75 -5.79 -21.50
CA ARG A 5 -11.15 -6.10 -21.76
C ARG A 5 -11.99 -5.20 -20.88
N LEU A 6 -12.69 -4.27 -21.53
CA LEU A 6 -13.56 -3.32 -20.85
C LEU A 6 -14.61 -4.03 -19.97
N ALA A 7 -15.06 -5.22 -20.38
CA ALA A 7 -15.92 -6.10 -19.59
C ALA A 7 -15.31 -6.54 -18.24
N GLU A 8 -14.02 -6.87 -18.17
CA GLU A 8 -13.37 -7.27 -16.90
C GLU A 8 -13.34 -6.11 -15.91
N TRP A 9 -13.16 -4.88 -16.40
CA TRP A 9 -13.19 -3.68 -15.59
C TRP A 9 -14.61 -3.30 -15.14
N ILE A 10 -15.61 -3.46 -16.00
CA ILE A 10 -17.02 -3.27 -15.63
C ILE A 10 -17.41 -4.25 -14.53
N ILE A 11 -17.03 -5.53 -14.65
CA ILE A 11 -17.33 -6.55 -13.62
C ILE A 11 -16.61 -6.22 -12.31
N ALA A 12 -15.36 -5.75 -12.35
CA ALA A 12 -14.65 -5.31 -11.17
C ALA A 12 -15.32 -4.12 -10.48
N LEU A 13 -15.76 -3.12 -11.25
CA LEU A 13 -16.51 -1.96 -10.74
C LEU A 13 -17.87 -2.38 -10.16
N LEU A 14 -18.60 -3.25 -10.85
CA LEU A 14 -19.86 -3.83 -10.35
C LEU A 14 -19.64 -4.59 -9.03
N GLY A 15 -18.55 -5.36 -8.93
CA GLY A 15 -18.17 -6.04 -7.69
C GLY A 15 -17.87 -5.06 -6.55
N LEU A 16 -17.27 -3.91 -6.84
CA LEU A 16 -17.00 -2.84 -5.87
C LEU A 16 -18.30 -2.16 -5.40
N ILE A 17 -19.24 -1.92 -6.31
CA ILE A 17 -20.51 -1.22 -6.02
C ILE A 17 -21.52 -2.16 -5.35
N CYS A 18 -21.49 -3.45 -5.67
CA CYS A 18 -22.40 -4.48 -5.15
C CYS A 18 -22.59 -4.44 -3.62
N PRO A 19 -21.54 -4.45 -2.77
CA PRO A 19 -21.72 -4.37 -1.32
C PRO A 19 -22.39 -3.06 -0.87
N ILE A 20 -22.13 -1.94 -1.54
CA ILE A 20 -22.76 -0.64 -1.24
C ILE A 20 -24.25 -0.70 -1.61
N TYR A 21 -24.59 -1.29 -2.75
CA TYR A 21 -25.97 -1.48 -3.19
C TYR A 21 -26.77 -2.38 -2.24
N LEU A 22 -26.18 -3.51 -1.83
CA LEU A 22 -26.80 -4.44 -0.87
C LEU A 22 -26.97 -3.80 0.51
N LEU A 23 -25.95 -3.08 0.99
CA LEU A 23 -26.04 -2.34 2.26
C LEU A 23 -27.13 -1.26 2.19
N GLY A 24 -27.19 -0.49 1.11
CA GLY A 24 -28.23 0.52 0.90
C GLY A 24 -29.63 -0.09 0.87
N THR A 25 -29.80 -1.24 0.20
CA THR A 25 -31.07 -1.96 0.16
C THR A 25 -31.47 -2.46 1.55
N TYR A 26 -30.52 -3.01 2.32
CA TYR A 26 -30.76 -3.46 3.70
C TYR A 26 -31.18 -2.29 4.62
N LEU A 27 -30.47 -1.16 4.53
CA LEU A 27 -30.78 0.03 5.31
C LEU A 27 -32.13 0.66 4.93
N PHE A 28 -32.50 0.60 3.65
CA PHE A 28 -33.82 1.02 3.16
C PHE A 28 -34.94 0.15 3.73
N LEU A 29 -34.78 -1.18 3.69
CA LEU A 29 -35.78 -2.12 4.20
C LEU A 29 -35.94 -2.07 5.73
N THR A 30 -34.91 -1.65 6.46
CA THR A 30 -34.92 -1.57 7.92
C THR A 30 -35.27 -0.17 8.45
N ASP A 31 -35.52 0.80 7.56
CA ASP A 31 -35.75 2.22 7.86
C ASP A 31 -34.62 2.87 8.70
N GLN A 32 -33.39 2.36 8.56
CA GLN A 32 -32.21 2.83 9.30
C GLN A 32 -31.35 3.80 8.48
N TRP A 33 -31.97 4.67 7.68
CA TRP A 33 -31.27 5.65 6.84
C TRP A 33 -30.29 6.54 7.61
N ALA A 34 -30.54 6.78 8.91
CA ALA A 34 -29.64 7.53 9.78
C ALA A 34 -28.25 6.89 9.93
N LEU A 35 -28.11 5.56 9.79
CA LEU A 35 -26.82 4.87 9.82
C LEU A 35 -25.98 5.15 8.56
N PHE A 36 -26.61 5.54 7.45
CA PHE A 36 -25.88 5.94 6.25
C PHE A 36 -25.02 7.19 6.50
N ALA A 37 -25.45 8.08 7.40
CA ALA A 37 -24.68 9.26 7.81
C ALA A 37 -23.48 8.95 8.73
N ARG A 38 -23.41 7.72 9.28
CA ARG A 38 -22.26 7.20 10.06
C ARG A 38 -21.23 6.48 9.20
N ILE A 39 -21.51 6.22 7.93
CA ILE A 39 -20.50 5.73 6.99
C ILE A 39 -19.39 6.79 6.93
N PRO A 40 -18.10 6.40 7.00
CA PRO A 40 -16.99 7.36 6.93
C PRO A 40 -17.18 8.23 5.69
N ARG A 41 -17.34 9.55 5.89
CA ARG A 41 -17.44 10.45 4.73
C ARG A 41 -16.11 10.37 3.99
N ILE A 42 -16.16 10.24 2.68
CA ILE A 42 -14.94 10.31 1.88
C ILE A 42 -14.65 11.80 1.73
N GLY A 43 -13.69 12.29 2.50
CA GLY A 43 -13.20 13.66 2.44
C GLY A 43 -11.84 13.68 1.75
N LEU A 44 -11.56 14.74 1.00
CA LEU A 44 -10.23 14.97 0.45
C LEU A 44 -9.56 16.04 1.30
N GLU A 45 -8.93 15.63 2.38
CA GLU A 45 -8.02 16.50 3.13
C GLU A 45 -6.62 16.35 2.55
N VAL A 46 -6.02 17.48 2.16
CA VAL A 46 -4.58 17.58 1.92
C VAL A 46 -3.97 18.24 3.16
N PRO A 47 -3.76 17.49 4.24
CA PRO A 47 -3.13 18.03 5.44
C PRO A 47 -1.69 18.43 5.10
N VAL A 48 -1.25 19.57 5.62
CA VAL A 48 0.17 19.87 5.67
C VAL A 48 0.80 18.92 6.68
N ILE A 49 1.44 17.85 6.19
CA ILE A 49 2.12 16.86 7.03
C ILE A 49 3.32 17.56 7.69
N GLY A 50 3.13 18.10 8.89
CA GLY A 50 4.17 18.81 9.64
C GLY A 50 5.19 17.90 10.34
N HIS A 51 4.89 16.62 10.50
CA HIS A 51 5.77 15.68 11.20
C HIS A 51 6.83 15.10 10.26
N TYR A 52 8.08 15.50 10.45
CA TYR A 52 9.23 14.99 9.68
C TYR A 52 9.37 13.46 9.70
N LYS A 53 8.89 12.80 10.77
CA LYS A 53 8.87 11.33 10.92
C LYS A 53 8.14 10.65 9.76
N VAL A 54 7.00 11.21 9.39
CA VAL A 54 6.07 10.69 8.38
C VAL A 54 6.73 10.76 7.00
N TRP A 55 7.41 11.88 6.70
CA TRP A 55 8.19 12.05 5.48
C TRP A 55 9.40 11.11 5.41
N GLY A 56 10.14 10.95 6.51
CA GLY A 56 11.29 10.03 6.57
C GLY A 56 10.87 8.58 6.32
N ALA A 57 9.80 8.13 7.00
CA ALA A 57 9.25 6.79 6.81
C ALA A 57 8.79 6.58 5.35
N MET A 58 8.07 7.54 4.78
CA MET A 58 7.60 7.45 3.40
C MET A 58 8.76 7.41 2.39
N ALA A 59 9.77 8.27 2.55
CA ALA A 59 10.93 8.32 1.67
C ALA A 59 11.70 6.99 1.65
N ILE A 60 11.93 6.40 2.82
CA ILE A 60 12.64 5.12 2.94
C ILE A 60 11.80 3.96 2.41
N SER A 61 10.49 3.94 2.69
CA SER A 61 9.60 2.93 2.11
C SER A 61 9.56 3.00 0.58
N LEU A 62 9.48 4.21 0.01
CA LEU A 62 9.54 4.43 -1.45
C LEU A 62 10.89 4.03 -2.04
N PHE A 63 11.99 4.32 -1.35
CA PHE A 63 13.33 3.91 -1.76
C PHE A 63 13.45 2.38 -1.84
N PHE A 64 13.06 1.66 -0.78
CA PHE A 64 13.08 0.20 -0.78
C PHE A 64 12.11 -0.40 -1.80
N PHE A 65 10.95 0.22 -2.01
CA PHE A 65 10.04 -0.17 -3.07
C PHE A 65 10.71 -0.06 -4.45
N ALA A 66 11.35 1.08 -4.75
CA ALA A 66 12.04 1.30 -6.02
C ALA A 66 13.20 0.31 -6.23
N VAL A 67 14.05 0.11 -5.21
CA VAL A 67 15.15 -0.85 -5.25
C VAL A 67 14.63 -2.28 -5.43
N GLY A 68 13.64 -2.68 -4.63
CA GLY A 68 12.99 -3.99 -4.72
C GLY A 68 12.38 -4.24 -6.09
N TRP A 69 11.73 -3.23 -6.67
CA TRP A 69 11.16 -3.29 -8.02
C TRP A 69 12.24 -3.41 -9.10
N LEU A 70 13.30 -2.61 -9.04
CA LEU A 70 14.40 -2.64 -10.02
C LEU A 70 15.13 -4.00 -10.01
N LEU A 71 15.37 -4.56 -8.83
CA LEU A 71 15.98 -5.89 -8.70
C LEU A 71 15.05 -6.98 -9.21
N LEU A 72 13.75 -6.86 -8.94
CA LEU A 72 12.73 -7.77 -9.43
C LEU A 72 12.71 -7.85 -10.97
N GLN A 73 12.91 -6.74 -11.68
CA GLN A 73 12.93 -6.73 -13.16
C GLN A 73 13.92 -7.75 -13.75
N ARG A 74 15.04 -8.02 -13.06
CA ARG A 74 16.05 -9.00 -13.49
C ARG A 74 15.54 -10.44 -13.40
N THR A 75 14.75 -10.74 -12.37
CA THR A 75 14.25 -12.08 -12.08
C THR A 75 12.88 -12.35 -12.72
N LEU A 76 12.08 -11.32 -13.06
CA LEU A 76 10.76 -11.45 -13.70
C LEU A 76 10.78 -12.34 -14.96
N LYS A 77 11.83 -12.27 -15.78
CA LYS A 77 11.94 -13.06 -17.01
C LYS A 77 12.05 -14.57 -16.74
N LYS A 78 12.59 -14.94 -15.57
CA LYS A 78 12.80 -16.34 -15.15
C LYS A 78 11.61 -16.91 -14.36
N MET A 79 10.67 -16.07 -13.93
CA MET A 79 9.50 -16.48 -13.15
C MET A 79 8.39 -17.08 -14.02
N LEU A 80 7.53 -17.88 -13.40
CA LEU A 80 6.28 -18.35 -14.00
C LEU A 80 5.33 -17.17 -14.31
N ILE A 81 4.41 -17.35 -15.26
CA ILE A 81 3.42 -16.32 -15.65
C ILE A 81 2.59 -15.85 -14.45
N GLN A 82 2.19 -16.78 -13.56
CA GLN A 82 1.44 -16.46 -12.34
C GLN A 82 2.25 -15.56 -11.40
N GLY A 83 3.54 -15.86 -11.19
CA GLY A 83 4.43 -15.06 -10.35
C GLY A 83 4.57 -13.63 -10.87
N ARG A 84 4.77 -13.46 -12.19
CA ARG A 84 4.80 -12.12 -12.81
C ARG A 84 3.51 -11.35 -12.58
N LYS A 85 2.35 -12.02 -12.69
CA LYS A 85 1.04 -11.39 -12.48
C LYS A 85 0.85 -10.96 -11.03
N ILE A 86 1.23 -11.78 -10.06
CA ILE A 86 1.16 -11.45 -8.63
C ILE A 86 2.00 -10.20 -8.34
N TRP A 87 3.24 -10.14 -8.83
CA TRP A 87 4.10 -8.98 -8.63
C TRP A 87 3.53 -7.69 -9.24
N SER A 88 2.92 -7.77 -10.43
CA SER A 88 2.22 -6.62 -11.02
C SER A 88 1.02 -6.18 -10.19
N VAL A 89 0.24 -7.11 -9.64
CA VAL A 89 -0.90 -6.79 -8.75
C VAL A 89 -0.41 -6.17 -7.43
N MET A 90 0.66 -6.69 -6.83
CA MET A 90 1.25 -6.12 -5.62
C MET A 90 1.77 -4.70 -5.84
N ALA A 91 2.36 -4.42 -7.00
CA ALA A 91 2.78 -3.06 -7.34
C ALA A 91 1.58 -2.11 -7.41
N VAL A 92 0.49 -2.51 -8.07
CA VAL A 92 -0.76 -1.72 -8.11
C VAL A 92 -1.34 -1.53 -6.71
N TYR A 93 -1.28 -2.56 -5.85
CA TYR A 93 -1.71 -2.46 -4.47
C TYR A 93 -0.93 -1.35 -3.74
N VAL A 94 0.42 -1.33 -3.83
CA VAL A 94 1.24 -0.27 -3.18
C VAL A 94 0.77 1.11 -3.60
N PHE A 95 0.56 1.33 -4.91
CA PHE A 95 0.07 2.61 -5.42
C PHE A 95 -1.27 3.02 -4.81
N ILE A 96 -2.24 2.11 -4.77
CA ILE A 96 -3.56 2.38 -4.19
C ILE A 96 -3.42 2.65 -2.69
N ALA A 97 -2.67 1.82 -1.97
CA ALA A 97 -2.54 1.88 -0.52
C ALA A 97 -1.85 3.16 -0.01
N ILE A 98 -0.88 3.69 -0.77
CA ILE A 98 -0.25 4.99 -0.47
C ILE A 98 -1.26 6.14 -0.59
N LEU A 99 -2.23 6.02 -1.51
CA LEU A 99 -3.24 7.04 -1.75
C LEU A 99 -4.39 7.02 -0.72
N ILE A 100 -4.63 5.89 -0.04
CA ILE A 100 -5.77 5.73 0.90
C ILE A 100 -5.86 6.85 1.97
N PRO A 101 -4.78 7.27 2.65
CA PRO A 101 -4.91 8.23 3.74
C PRO A 101 -5.35 9.63 3.29
N PHE A 102 -5.25 9.95 2.00
CA PHE A 102 -5.70 11.22 1.42
C PHE A 102 -7.22 11.28 1.19
N PHE A 103 -7.92 10.15 1.23
CA PHE A 103 -9.37 10.05 1.02
C PHE A 103 -10.18 9.98 2.33
N ASN A 104 -9.55 10.27 3.47
CA ASN A 104 -10.22 10.30 4.78
C ASN A 104 -10.63 11.72 5.19
N VAL A 105 -11.73 11.85 5.94
CA VAL A 105 -12.17 13.14 6.55
C VAL A 105 -11.13 13.71 7.50
N HIS A 106 -10.37 12.84 8.15
CA HIS A 106 -9.29 13.21 9.05
C HIS A 106 -8.06 12.43 8.64
N PHE A 107 -7.00 13.12 8.28
CA PHE A 107 -5.74 12.46 8.00
C PHE A 107 -5.17 11.79 9.25
N SER A 108 -4.89 10.49 9.12
CA SER A 108 -4.12 9.74 10.09
C SER A 108 -2.99 8.99 9.38
N PRO A 109 -1.72 9.22 9.76
CA PRO A 109 -0.58 8.45 9.25
C PRO A 109 -0.71 6.93 9.50
N ALA A 110 -1.53 6.51 10.46
CA ALA A 110 -1.74 5.10 10.79
C ALA A 110 -2.34 4.29 9.63
N TYR A 111 -3.09 4.92 8.72
CA TYR A 111 -3.70 4.24 7.58
C TYR A 111 -2.68 3.69 6.57
N TRP A 112 -1.44 4.18 6.57
CA TRP A 112 -0.37 3.57 5.78
C TRP A 112 0.05 2.18 6.25
N ILE A 113 -0.49 1.68 7.37
CA ILE A 113 -0.35 0.26 7.75
C ILE A 113 -0.81 -0.67 6.63
N LEU A 114 -1.80 -0.26 5.83
CA LEU A 114 -2.26 -1.01 4.66
C LEU A 114 -1.19 -1.09 3.57
N ALA A 115 -0.37 -0.05 3.41
CA ALA A 115 0.74 -0.02 2.46
C ALA A 115 1.94 -0.85 2.95
N ILE A 116 2.12 -1.03 4.26
CA ILE A 116 3.24 -1.79 4.85
C ILE A 116 3.24 -3.24 4.35
N LEU A 117 2.06 -3.88 4.25
CA LEU A 117 1.94 -5.27 3.83
C LEU A 117 2.61 -5.55 2.48
N PRO A 118 2.20 -4.92 1.36
CA PRO A 118 2.86 -5.14 0.08
C PRO A 118 4.27 -4.55 0.03
N LEU A 119 4.55 -3.44 0.75
CA LEU A 119 5.90 -2.88 0.83
C LEU A 119 6.90 -3.88 1.41
N SER A 120 6.49 -4.66 2.42
CA SER A 120 7.33 -5.67 3.05
C SER A 120 7.80 -6.75 2.06
N LEU A 121 6.95 -7.10 1.08
CA LEU A 121 7.30 -8.05 0.02
C LEU A 121 8.41 -7.49 -0.89
N PHE A 122 8.35 -6.21 -1.25
CA PHE A 122 9.38 -5.57 -2.07
C PHE A 122 10.70 -5.39 -1.30
N VAL A 123 10.62 -5.04 -0.01
CA VAL A 123 11.78 -5.00 0.90
C VAL A 123 12.41 -6.39 0.99
N ALA A 124 11.62 -7.43 1.24
CA ALA A 124 12.10 -8.81 1.30
C ALA A 124 12.75 -9.26 0.00
N ASN A 125 12.19 -8.89 -1.16
CA ASN A 125 12.80 -9.16 -2.45
C ASN A 125 14.14 -8.43 -2.65
N ALA A 126 14.26 -7.19 -2.15
CA ALA A 126 15.52 -6.46 -2.18
C ALA A 126 16.60 -7.19 -1.37
N TYR A 127 16.27 -7.65 -0.16
CA TYR A 127 17.19 -8.46 0.65
C TYR A 127 17.54 -9.80 0.00
N TRP A 128 16.55 -10.52 -0.53
CA TRP A 128 16.75 -11.81 -1.19
C TRP A 128 17.67 -11.72 -2.42
N SER A 129 17.61 -10.59 -3.13
CA SER A 129 18.40 -10.38 -4.35
C SER A 129 19.87 -10.03 -4.07
N ILE A 130 20.24 -9.73 -2.82
CA ILE A 130 21.63 -9.43 -2.44
C ILE A 130 22.36 -10.76 -2.21
N VAL A 131 23.27 -11.10 -3.14
CA VAL A 131 24.06 -12.34 -3.07
C VAL A 131 25.18 -12.26 -2.02
N ASN A 132 25.67 -11.05 -1.71
CA ASN A 132 26.76 -10.86 -0.75
C ASN A 132 26.21 -10.71 0.68
N ASN A 133 26.50 -11.70 1.53
CA ASN A 133 26.10 -11.72 2.94
C ASN A 133 26.56 -10.49 3.74
N THR A 134 27.75 -9.97 3.44
CA THR A 134 28.26 -8.76 4.12
C THR A 134 27.41 -7.54 3.80
N VAL A 135 27.03 -7.37 2.52
CA VAL A 135 26.18 -6.25 2.08
C VAL A 135 24.78 -6.40 2.67
N ALA A 136 24.23 -7.61 2.68
CA ALA A 136 22.92 -7.87 3.28
C ALA A 136 22.89 -7.52 4.77
N ASN A 137 23.93 -7.92 5.53
CA ASN A 137 24.04 -7.60 6.95
C ASN A 137 24.21 -6.10 7.21
N ILE A 138 25.01 -5.40 6.41
CA ILE A 138 25.16 -3.94 6.55
C ILE A 138 23.83 -3.23 6.32
N VAL A 139 23.10 -3.59 5.25
CA VAL A 139 21.79 -3.01 4.95
C VAL A 139 20.80 -3.32 6.08
N HIS A 140 20.82 -4.54 6.62
CA HIS A 140 19.95 -4.92 7.73
C HIS A 140 20.23 -4.08 8.98
N ILE A 141 21.50 -3.99 9.40
CA ILE A 141 21.91 -3.19 10.56
C ILE A 141 21.57 -1.71 10.36
N LEU A 142 21.76 -1.17 9.16
CA LEU A 142 21.36 0.21 8.84
C LEU A 142 19.86 0.42 8.96
N THR A 143 19.03 -0.50 8.45
CA THR A 143 17.57 -0.39 8.61
C THR A 143 17.13 -0.50 10.06
N LEU A 144 17.76 -1.38 10.85
CA LEU A 144 17.47 -1.55 12.26
C LEU A 144 17.87 -0.30 13.06
N ALA A 145 19.06 0.25 12.80
CA ALA A 145 19.51 1.51 13.38
C ALA A 145 18.55 2.66 13.04
N TYR A 146 18.11 2.75 11.78
CA TYR A 146 17.12 3.74 11.37
C TYR A 146 15.80 3.63 12.15
N VAL A 147 15.26 2.41 12.31
CA VAL A 147 14.02 2.18 13.08
C VAL A 147 14.19 2.60 14.53
N ILE A 148 15.31 2.24 15.17
CA ILE A 148 15.59 2.64 16.56
C ILE A 148 15.68 4.17 16.68
N VAL A 149 16.39 4.84 15.77
CA VAL A 149 16.52 6.30 15.77
C VAL A 149 15.16 6.98 15.61
N MET A 150 14.35 6.52 14.68
CA MET A 150 13.02 7.08 14.43
C MET A 150 12.02 6.80 15.56
N GLN A 151 12.16 5.69 16.26
CA GLN A 151 11.24 5.31 17.34
C GLN A 151 11.60 5.93 18.69
N TYR A 152 12.89 5.95 19.05
CA TYR A 152 13.34 6.33 20.40
C TYR A 152 13.92 7.76 20.48
N PHE A 153 14.67 8.20 19.47
CA PHE A 153 15.37 9.48 19.53
C PHE A 153 14.54 10.63 18.91
N SER A 154 13.51 10.29 18.16
CA SER A 154 12.58 11.24 17.60
C SER A 154 11.44 11.50 18.61
N ARG A 155 11.72 12.27 19.66
CA ARG A 155 10.69 12.73 20.60
C ARG A 155 10.26 14.14 20.21
N ASN A 156 9.14 14.20 19.50
CA ASN A 156 8.24 15.33 19.28
C ASN A 156 6.86 14.74 18.97
#